data_AF-A0A1G9QD72-F1
#
_entry.id   AF-A0A1G9QD72-F1
#
_cell.length_a   1.000
_cell.length_b   1.000
_cell.length_c   1.000
_cell.angle_alpha   90.00
_cell.angle_beta   90.00
_cell.angle_gamma   90.00
#
_symmetry.space_group_name_H-M   'P 1'
#
loop_
_entity.id
_entity.type
_entity.pdbx_description
1 polymer ?
#
loop_
_entity_poly.entity_id
_entity_poly.type
_entity_poly.pdbx_seq_one_letter_code
_entity_poly.pdbx_strand_id
1 'polypeptide(L)'
;MSIEEDRKKKKGASNTTPQRDSRNHNHTFLAPTDIARSHQHIIVGTTSPAIETGDSHVHRIYVRTSYDPKDDDGHWHMVDVTTGAAIEVPGDEHTHYFDGETSYDLGHRHCFDNITASITNDAEDC
;
A
#
# COMPACT_ATOMS: atom_id res chain seq x y z
N MET A 1 58.29 12.73 37.40
CA MET A 1 57.09 13.59 37.26
C MET A 1 56.89 13.88 35.78
N SER A 2 55.73 13.71 35.13
CA SER A 2 54.64 12.72 35.25
C SER A 2 53.56 13.07 34.21
N ILE A 3 53.15 12.14 33.32
CA ILE A 3 51.84 12.13 32.59
C ILE A 3 51.66 13.31 31.57
N GLU A 4 50.81 13.37 30.52
CA GLU A 4 49.79 12.52 29.84
C GLU A 4 50.07 12.58 28.30
N GLU A 5 50.29 11.44 27.61
CA GLU A 5 49.39 10.78 26.64
C GLU A 5 49.19 11.38 25.22
N ASP A 6 49.53 10.53 24.24
CA ASP A 6 49.24 10.60 22.81
C ASP A 6 47.78 10.17 22.52
N ARG A 7 47.01 10.96 21.74
CA ARG A 7 45.86 10.40 21.01
C ARG A 7 45.42 11.18 19.76
N LYS A 8 46.01 10.77 18.64
CA LYS A 8 45.61 11.05 17.25
C LYS A 8 44.12 10.74 16.98
N LYS A 9 43.23 11.75 17.08
CA LYS A 9 41.78 11.59 16.87
C LYS A 9 41.45 11.46 15.37
N LYS A 10 41.46 10.22 14.85
CA LYS A 10 40.96 9.90 13.49
C LYS A 10 39.50 10.34 13.37
N LYS A 11 39.19 11.18 12.38
CA LYS A 11 37.81 11.37 11.92
C LYS A 11 37.38 10.10 11.20
N GLY A 12 36.63 9.23 11.88
CA GLY A 12 35.91 8.15 11.21
C GLY A 12 34.78 8.74 10.41
N ALA A 13 34.90 8.76 9.09
CA ALA A 13 33.74 8.95 8.23
C ALA A 13 32.83 7.73 8.43
N SER A 14 31.57 7.96 8.80
CA SER A 14 30.56 6.90 8.82
C SER A 14 30.25 6.52 7.38
N ASN A 15 30.87 5.45 6.89
CA ASN A 15 30.48 4.81 5.63
C ASN A 15 29.19 3.99 5.86
N THR A 16 28.14 4.67 6.30
CA THR A 16 26.76 4.20 6.24
C THR A 16 26.24 4.57 4.86
N THR A 17 26.39 3.64 3.91
CA THR A 17 25.56 3.61 2.70
C THR A 17 24.10 3.81 3.12
N PRO A 18 23.29 4.65 2.45
CA PRO A 18 21.88 4.78 2.80
C PRO A 18 21.23 3.40 2.73
N GLN A 19 20.78 2.89 3.87
CA GLN A 19 20.05 1.64 3.93
C GLN A 19 18.71 1.90 3.23
N ARG A 20 18.47 1.20 2.11
CA ARG A 20 17.23 1.33 1.34
C ARG A 20 16.09 0.92 2.25
N ASP A 21 15.15 1.83 2.46
CA ASP A 21 13.93 1.54 3.22
C ASP A 21 13.06 0.63 2.34
N SER A 22 13.16 -0.68 2.57
CA SER A 22 12.42 -1.68 1.79
C SER A 22 10.92 -1.64 2.06
N ARG A 23 10.49 -1.05 3.18
CA ARG A 23 9.06 -0.87 3.52
C ARG A 23 8.43 0.29 2.77
N ASN A 24 9.20 1.31 2.38
CA ASN A 24 8.70 2.46 1.64
C ASN A 24 8.45 2.16 0.15
N HIS A 25 7.42 1.35 -0.11
CA HIS A 25 6.96 0.91 -1.42
C HIS A 25 5.44 1.11 -1.56
N ASN A 26 4.87 0.63 -2.66
CA ASN A 26 3.44 0.46 -2.85
C ASN A 26 3.14 -0.91 -3.47
N HIS A 27 1.87 -1.30 -3.48
CA HIS A 27 1.39 -2.48 -4.20
C HIS A 27 0.41 -2.05 -5.30
N THR A 28 0.35 -2.80 -6.40
CA THR A 28 -0.78 -2.75 -7.33
C THR A 28 -1.95 -3.55 -6.77
N PHE A 29 -3.18 -3.24 -7.20
CA PHE A 29 -4.35 -4.03 -6.86
C PHE A 29 -5.42 -3.94 -7.96
N LEU A 30 -6.28 -4.95 -8.01
CA LEU A 30 -7.52 -4.96 -8.79
C LEU A 30 -8.59 -5.67 -7.96
N ALA A 31 -9.70 -4.98 -7.67
CA ALA A 31 -10.82 -5.51 -6.91
C ALA A 31 -12.13 -5.27 -7.66
N PRO A 32 -12.90 -6.30 -8.01
CA PRO A 32 -14.29 -6.11 -8.39
C PRO A 32 -15.11 -5.71 -7.16
N THR A 33 -16.11 -4.85 -7.34
CA THR A 33 -17.12 -4.63 -6.30
C THR A 33 -18.15 -5.77 -6.27
N ASP A 34 -19.04 -5.77 -5.29
CA ASP A 34 -20.29 -6.54 -5.36
C ASP A 34 -21.21 -6.01 -6.48
N ILE A 35 -22.30 -6.75 -6.73
CA ILE A 35 -23.36 -6.34 -7.66
C ILE A 35 -24.44 -5.62 -6.87
N ALA A 36 -24.58 -4.32 -7.10
CA ALA A 36 -25.69 -3.50 -6.60
C ALA A 36 -26.47 -2.93 -7.79
N ARG A 37 -27.79 -2.79 -7.65
CA ARG A 37 -28.69 -2.27 -8.70
C ARG A 37 -28.51 -2.86 -10.11
N SER A 38 -28.09 -4.13 -10.20
CA SER A 38 -27.84 -4.86 -11.46
C SER A 38 -26.57 -4.47 -12.23
N HIS A 39 -25.66 -3.69 -11.63
CA HIS A 39 -24.35 -3.40 -12.20
C HIS A 39 -23.23 -3.58 -11.15
N GLN A 40 -21.98 -3.37 -11.58
CA GLN A 40 -20.77 -3.66 -10.82
C GLN A 40 -19.64 -2.79 -11.35
N HIS A 41 -18.79 -2.27 -10.47
CA HIS A 41 -17.60 -1.54 -10.89
C HIS A 41 -16.32 -2.33 -10.59
N ILE A 42 -15.22 -1.94 -11.24
CA ILE A 42 -13.87 -2.44 -10.95
C ILE A 42 -13.07 -1.32 -10.30
N ILE A 43 -12.35 -1.63 -9.23
CA ILE A 43 -11.38 -0.76 -8.58
C ILE A 43 -9.99 -1.23 -9.02
N VAL A 44 -9.15 -0.32 -9.53
CA VAL A 44 -7.79 -0.65 -9.98
C VAL A 44 -6.84 0.50 -9.68
N GLY A 45 -5.62 0.21 -9.26
CA GLY A 45 -4.61 1.24 -9.01
C GLY A 45 -3.39 0.73 -8.24
N THR A 46 -2.72 1.68 -7.59
CA THR A 46 -1.63 1.44 -6.64
C THR A 46 -2.00 1.99 -5.27
N THR A 47 -1.51 1.36 -4.21
CA THR A 47 -1.62 1.89 -2.86
C THR A 47 -0.76 3.16 -2.66
N SER A 48 -0.96 3.87 -1.55
CA SER A 48 -0.03 4.91 -1.09
C SER A 48 1.35 4.31 -0.76
N PRO A 49 2.39 5.14 -0.57
CA PRO A 49 3.55 4.73 0.21
C PRO A 49 3.14 4.13 1.56
N ALA A 50 3.97 3.23 2.09
CA ALA A 50 3.73 2.58 3.37
C ALA A 50 3.58 3.56 4.55
N ILE A 51 2.77 3.15 5.51
CA ILE A 51 2.50 3.84 6.77
C ILE A 51 2.87 2.85 7.88
N GLU A 52 4.01 3.07 8.53
CA GLU A 52 4.50 2.19 9.61
C GLU A 52 3.49 2.08 10.77
N THR A 53 3.21 0.85 11.19
CA THR A 53 2.24 0.51 12.23
C THR A 53 2.74 -0.66 13.08
N GLY A 54 3.45 -0.33 14.16
CA GLY A 54 4.02 -1.34 15.07
C GLY A 54 5.28 -1.96 14.48
N ASP A 55 5.27 -3.27 14.30
CA ASP A 55 6.32 -4.05 13.65
C ASP A 55 6.08 -4.26 12.14
N SER A 56 4.90 -3.91 11.63
CA SER A 56 4.47 -3.99 10.23
C SER A 56 4.13 -2.60 9.67
N HIS A 57 3.50 -2.55 8.49
CA HIS A 57 3.00 -1.33 7.85
C HIS A 57 1.64 -1.58 7.19
N VAL A 58 0.95 -0.49 6.83
CA VAL A 58 -0.30 -0.49 6.06
C VAL A 58 -0.21 0.54 4.94
N HIS A 59 -1.14 0.49 3.99
CA HIS A 59 -1.26 1.52 2.95
C HIS A 59 -2.68 2.07 2.87
N ARG A 60 -2.82 3.30 2.36
CA ARG A 60 -4.11 3.88 1.99
C ARG A 60 -4.41 3.62 0.52
N ILE A 61 -5.65 3.27 0.21
CA ILE A 61 -6.20 3.22 -1.14
C ILE A 61 -7.18 4.39 -1.27
N TYR A 62 -6.84 5.36 -2.13
CA TYR A 62 -7.70 6.51 -2.43
C TYR A 62 -7.86 6.68 -3.94
N VAL A 63 -8.90 6.08 -4.51
CA VAL A 63 -9.09 5.95 -5.96
C VAL A 63 -10.55 6.09 -6.37
N ARG A 64 -10.83 6.06 -7.66
CA ARG A 64 -12.18 5.96 -8.23
C ARG A 64 -12.40 4.56 -8.79
N THR A 65 -13.64 4.10 -8.74
CA THR A 65 -14.08 2.91 -9.48
C THR A 65 -14.06 3.19 -10.99
N SER A 66 -14.18 2.13 -11.80
CA SER A 66 -14.56 2.25 -13.21
C SER A 66 -15.90 2.98 -13.37
N TYR A 67 -16.08 3.65 -14.50
CA TYR A 67 -17.37 4.21 -14.92
C TYR A 67 -18.29 3.10 -15.42
N ASP A 68 -19.57 3.09 -15.02
CA ASP A 68 -20.60 2.21 -15.63
C ASP A 68 -21.66 3.06 -16.36
N PRO A 69 -21.90 2.83 -17.67
CA PRO A 69 -22.90 3.54 -18.46
C PRO A 69 -24.30 2.88 -18.48
N LYS A 70 -24.57 1.85 -17.67
CA LYS A 70 -25.82 1.05 -17.78
C LYS A 70 -27.07 1.71 -17.21
N ASP A 71 -26.94 2.63 -16.26
CA ASP A 71 -28.05 3.43 -15.75
C ASP A 71 -28.18 4.72 -16.57
N ASP A 72 -29.40 5.28 -16.70
CA ASP A 72 -29.68 6.47 -17.55
C ASP A 72 -28.84 7.72 -17.16
N ASP A 73 -28.35 7.75 -15.92
CA ASP A 73 -27.26 8.61 -15.45
C ASP A 73 -26.05 7.71 -15.13
N GLY A 74 -25.07 7.59 -16.03
CA GLY A 74 -23.88 6.76 -15.78
C GLY A 74 -22.93 7.38 -14.74
N HIS A 75 -22.35 6.56 -13.87
CA HIS A 75 -21.63 7.02 -12.67
C HIS A 75 -20.38 6.21 -12.31
N TRP A 76 -19.73 6.63 -11.22
CA TRP A 76 -18.56 6.03 -10.60
C TRP A 76 -18.52 6.41 -9.12
N HIS A 77 -17.86 5.62 -8.27
CA HIS A 77 -17.75 5.92 -6.84
C HIS A 77 -16.29 6.20 -6.43
N MET A 78 -16.11 6.95 -5.34
CA MET A 78 -14.82 7.02 -4.63
C MET A 78 -14.61 5.77 -3.77
N VAL A 79 -13.34 5.41 -3.58
CA VAL A 79 -12.86 4.45 -2.59
C VAL A 79 -11.85 5.16 -1.71
N ASP A 80 -11.99 5.03 -0.39
CA ASP A 80 -11.08 5.59 0.61
C ASP A 80 -10.96 4.62 1.79
N VAL A 81 -9.97 3.73 1.74
CA VAL A 81 -9.75 2.67 2.75
C VAL A 81 -8.28 2.56 3.11
N THR A 82 -7.99 1.94 4.26
CA THR A 82 -6.64 1.54 4.67
C THR A 82 -6.57 0.02 4.68
N THR A 83 -5.49 -0.54 4.17
CA THR A 83 -5.27 -1.99 4.15
C THR A 83 -5.06 -2.54 5.57
N GLY A 84 -5.17 -3.86 5.71
CA GLY A 84 -4.57 -4.57 6.85
C GLY A 84 -3.04 -4.51 6.85
N ALA A 85 -2.44 -5.03 7.92
CA ALA A 85 -1.00 -5.23 8.05
C ALA A 85 -0.46 -6.19 6.97
N ALA A 86 0.85 -6.21 6.77
CA ALA A 86 1.50 -7.11 5.81
C ALA A 86 1.21 -8.59 6.13
N ILE A 87 0.93 -9.36 5.09
CA ILE A 87 0.69 -10.80 5.12
C ILE A 87 1.79 -11.46 4.28
N GLU A 88 2.72 -12.13 4.95
CA GLU A 88 3.79 -12.90 4.30
C GLU A 88 3.22 -14.02 3.44
N VAL A 89 3.78 -14.19 2.23
CA VAL A 89 3.46 -15.27 1.30
C VAL A 89 4.75 -16.01 0.87
N PRO A 90 4.67 -17.22 0.30
CA PRO A 90 5.87 -17.97 -0.09
C PRO A 90 6.68 -17.23 -1.15
N GLY A 91 8.00 -17.15 -0.97
CA GLY A 91 8.92 -16.49 -1.91
C GLY A 91 9.69 -15.30 -1.33
N ASP A 92 9.54 -15.01 -0.03
CA ASP A 92 10.00 -13.77 0.60
C ASP A 92 9.29 -12.54 -0.02
N GLU A 93 7.98 -12.67 -0.16
CA GLU A 93 7.07 -11.65 -0.64
C GLU A 93 5.95 -11.43 0.39
N HIS A 94 5.32 -10.26 0.37
CA HIS A 94 4.13 -9.95 1.18
C HIS A 94 3.02 -9.28 0.36
N THR A 95 1.79 -9.36 0.87
CA THR A 95 0.59 -8.70 0.34
C THR A 95 -0.21 -8.06 1.48
N HIS A 96 -1.18 -7.21 1.17
CA HIS A 96 -2.12 -6.67 2.15
C HIS A 96 -3.56 -6.96 1.73
N TYR A 97 -4.37 -7.47 2.67
CA TYR A 97 -5.82 -7.55 2.51
C TYR A 97 -6.48 -6.18 2.71
N PHE A 98 -7.58 -5.91 2.01
CA PHE A 98 -8.40 -4.71 2.20
C PHE A 98 -9.88 -4.99 1.88
N ASP A 99 -10.77 -4.30 2.58
CA ASP A 99 -12.21 -4.27 2.31
C ASP A 99 -12.80 -2.89 2.54
N GLY A 100 -14.07 -2.71 2.16
CA GLY A 100 -14.86 -1.54 2.53
C GLY A 100 -16.10 -1.32 1.67
N GLU A 101 -16.65 -0.11 1.78
CA GLU A 101 -17.77 0.38 0.97
C GLU A 101 -17.33 1.58 0.11
N THR A 102 -17.77 1.63 -1.14
CA THR A 102 -17.57 2.80 -2.02
C THR A 102 -18.35 4.02 -1.51
N SER A 103 -18.09 5.24 -1.99
CA SER A 103 -18.91 6.41 -1.63
C SER A 103 -20.38 6.25 -2.06
N TYR A 104 -21.31 6.89 -1.37
CA TYR A 104 -22.71 6.92 -1.82
C TYR A 104 -22.87 7.79 -3.07
N ASP A 105 -23.34 7.20 -4.17
CA ASP A 105 -23.71 7.91 -5.39
C ASP A 105 -24.95 7.28 -6.04
N LEU A 106 -25.73 8.06 -6.78
CA LEU A 106 -27.00 7.68 -7.43
C LEU A 106 -27.90 6.74 -6.60
N GLY A 107 -27.96 6.97 -5.29
CA GLY A 107 -28.84 6.24 -4.38
C GLY A 107 -28.33 4.89 -3.89
N HIS A 108 -27.05 4.54 -4.07
CA HIS A 108 -26.47 3.27 -3.63
C HIS A 108 -24.96 3.36 -3.34
N ARG A 109 -24.40 2.25 -2.85
CA ARG A 109 -22.97 1.98 -2.62
C ARG A 109 -22.70 0.55 -3.08
N HIS A 110 -21.43 0.21 -3.16
CA HIS A 110 -20.99 -1.17 -3.34
C HIS A 110 -20.05 -1.59 -2.21
N CYS A 111 -20.12 -2.85 -1.81
CA CYS A 111 -19.10 -3.49 -0.98
C CYS A 111 -17.95 -4.04 -1.85
N PHE A 112 -16.76 -4.19 -1.29
CA PHE A 112 -15.65 -4.87 -1.95
C PHE A 112 -14.68 -5.45 -0.91
N ASP A 113 -13.98 -6.52 -1.30
CA ASP A 113 -12.80 -7.04 -0.62
C ASP A 113 -11.79 -7.57 -1.64
N ASN A 114 -10.49 -7.51 -1.29
CA ASN A 114 -9.43 -8.17 -2.03
C ASN A 114 -8.10 -8.23 -1.27
N ILE A 115 -7.07 -8.76 -1.95
CA ILE A 115 -5.67 -8.59 -1.59
C ILE A 115 -4.97 -7.71 -2.62
N THR A 116 -3.86 -7.07 -2.24
CA THR A 116 -2.96 -6.42 -3.18
C THR A 116 -2.12 -7.48 -3.93
N ALA A 117 -1.49 -7.10 -5.04
CA ALA A 117 -0.42 -7.91 -5.62
C ALA A 117 0.71 -8.07 -4.60
N SER A 118 1.36 -9.24 -4.59
CA SER A 118 2.55 -9.45 -3.77
C SER A 118 3.76 -8.73 -4.36
N ILE A 119 4.69 -8.34 -3.49
CA ILE A 119 6.02 -7.83 -3.86
C ILE A 119 7.05 -8.44 -2.92
N THR A 120 8.32 -8.45 -3.33
CA THR A 120 9.43 -8.96 -2.50
C THR A 120 9.71 -8.07 -1.29
N ASN A 121 10.02 -8.69 -0.14
CA ASN A 121 10.45 -8.02 1.09
C ASN A 121 11.80 -7.31 0.88
N ASP A 122 12.69 -7.93 0.11
CA ASP A 122 13.93 -7.34 -0.37
C ASP A 122 13.76 -6.76 -1.78
N ALA A 123 14.16 -5.50 -1.95
CA ALA A 123 14.09 -4.83 -3.25
C ALA A 123 15.28 -5.22 -4.13
N GLU A 124 15.21 -6.40 -4.74
CA GLU A 124 16.12 -6.91 -5.77
C GLU A 124 16.35 -5.84 -6.86
N ASP A 125 17.61 -5.66 -7.26
CA ASP A 125 18.01 -4.67 -8.27
C ASP A 125 17.83 -5.26 -9.68
N CYS A 126 17.12 -4.55 -10.55
CA CYS A 126 16.69 -5.02 -11.89
C CYS A 126 17.75 -4.79 -12.98
#